data_AF-A0A0A1H6U7-F1
#
_entry.id   AF-A0A0A1H6U7-F1
#
_cell.length_a   1.000
_cell.length_b   1.000
_cell.length_c   1.000
_cell.angle_alpha   90.00
_cell.angle_beta   90.00
_cell.angle_gamma   90.00
#
_symmetry.space_group_name_H-M   'P 1'
#
loop_
_entity.id
_entity.type
_entity.pdbx_description
1 polymer ?
#
loop_
_entity_poly.entity_id
_entity_poly.type
_entity_poly.pdbx_seq_one_letter_code
_entity_poly.pdbx_strand_id
1 'polypeptide(L)'
;MTAGAKGKRLDDATKQKIVEAVRAGESKTAVAKKFHTTIQTVSRLADGGKPKAAHGAHADLVRENEMLKAELEYLRSTQGITDKLELANMRIAFLERQLAALRG
;
A
#
# COMPACT_ATOMS: atom_id res chain seq x y z
N MET A 1 -33.61 23.68 -21.07
CA MET A 1 -33.52 23.06 -19.73
C MET A 1 -33.47 21.54 -19.90
N THR A 2 -32.28 20.93 -19.93
CA THR A 2 -32.12 19.48 -20.07
C THR A 2 -31.88 18.86 -18.70
N ALA A 3 -32.84 18.06 -18.25
CA ALA A 3 -32.82 17.41 -16.95
C ALA A 3 -31.58 16.51 -16.81
N GLY A 4 -30.76 16.80 -15.80
CA GLY A 4 -29.70 15.90 -15.36
C GLY A 4 -30.32 14.58 -14.90
N ALA A 5 -30.13 13.52 -15.67
CA ALA A 5 -30.48 12.18 -15.26
C ALA A 5 -29.63 11.80 -14.04
N LYS A 6 -30.20 11.99 -12.83
CA LYS A 6 -29.69 11.40 -11.59
C LYS A 6 -29.55 9.90 -11.84
N GLY A 7 -28.32 9.40 -11.87
CA GLY A 7 -28.02 8.00 -12.14
C GLY A 7 -28.80 7.10 -11.18
N LYS A 8 -29.77 6.36 -11.72
CA LYS A 8 -30.44 5.29 -10.98
C LYS A 8 -29.35 4.29 -10.59
N ARG A 9 -29.03 4.20 -9.30
CA ARG A 9 -28.08 3.21 -8.78
C ARG A 9 -28.59 1.83 -9.23
N LEU A 10 -27.76 1.09 -9.95
CA LEU A 10 -28.04 -0.31 -10.28
C LEU A 10 -28.02 -1.12 -8.99
N ASP A 11 -29.02 -1.97 -8.82
CA ASP A 11 -29.11 -2.92 -7.72
C ASP A 11 -27.99 -3.96 -7.86
N ASP A 12 -27.50 -4.50 -6.75
CA ASP A 12 -26.35 -5.43 -6.78
C ASP A 12 -26.66 -6.72 -7.54
N ALA A 13 -27.90 -7.21 -7.47
CA ALA A 13 -28.37 -8.33 -8.28
C ALA A 13 -28.28 -8.04 -9.80
N THR A 14 -28.57 -6.80 -10.20
CA THR A 14 -28.48 -6.36 -11.61
C THR A 14 -27.03 -6.28 -12.07
N LYS A 15 -26.13 -5.79 -11.20
CA LYS A 15 -24.68 -5.76 -11.49
C LYS A 15 -24.12 -7.16 -11.69
N GLN A 16 -24.52 -8.12 -10.86
CA GLN A 16 -24.02 -9.49 -10.95
C GLN A 16 -24.46 -10.16 -12.26
N LYS A 17 -25.73 -9.98 -12.67
CA LYS A 17 -26.22 -10.44 -13.98
C LYS A 17 -25.48 -9.83 -15.17
N ILE A 18 -25.08 -8.55 -15.08
CA ILE A 18 -24.26 -7.89 -16.11
C ILE A 18 -22.88 -8.57 -16.22
N VAL A 19 -22.23 -8.85 -15.09
CA VAL A 19 -20.92 -9.51 -15.06
C VAL A 19 -21.02 -10.94 -15.61
N GLU A 20 -22.04 -11.69 -15.21
CA GLU A 20 -22.29 -13.05 -15.70
C GLU A 20 -22.55 -13.08 -17.21
N ALA A 21 -23.36 -12.16 -17.74
CA ALA A 21 -23.63 -12.07 -19.18
C ALA A 21 -22.35 -11.80 -19.99
N VAL A 22 -21.48 -10.89 -19.53
CA VAL A 22 -20.19 -10.63 -20.18
C VAL A 22 -19.25 -11.84 -20.07
N ARG A 23 -19.23 -12.53 -18.92
CA ARG A 23 -18.44 -13.77 -18.74
C ARG A 23 -18.93 -14.93 -19.60
N ALA A 24 -20.24 -14.99 -19.88
CA ALA A 24 -20.84 -15.95 -20.80
C ALA A 24 -20.52 -15.67 -22.28
N GLY A 25 -19.81 -14.58 -22.58
CA GLY A 25 -19.39 -14.21 -23.93
C GLY A 25 -20.34 -13.24 -24.64
N GLU A 26 -21.38 -12.73 -23.98
CA GLU A 26 -22.22 -11.67 -24.58
C GLU A 26 -21.38 -10.40 -24.80
N SER A 27 -21.56 -9.73 -25.95
CA SER A 27 -20.87 -8.48 -26.24
C SER A 27 -21.25 -7.38 -25.23
N LYS A 28 -20.28 -6.59 -24.76
CA LYS A 28 -20.51 -5.49 -23.80
C LYS A 28 -21.60 -4.50 -24.29
N THR A 29 -21.71 -4.30 -25.61
CA THR A 29 -22.73 -3.47 -26.24
C THR A 29 -24.13 -4.07 -26.14
N ALA A 30 -24.28 -5.38 -26.37
CA ALA A 30 -25.55 -6.07 -26.22
C ALA A 30 -26.01 -6.09 -24.76
N VAL A 31 -25.10 -6.36 -23.83
CA VAL A 31 -25.37 -6.32 -22.39
C VAL A 31 -25.79 -4.92 -21.94
N ALA A 32 -25.11 -3.86 -22.41
CA ALA A 32 -25.48 -2.48 -22.09
C ALA A 32 -26.92 -2.15 -22.51
N LYS A 33 -27.34 -2.60 -23.71
CA LYS A 33 -28.73 -2.44 -24.18
C LYS A 33 -29.72 -3.25 -23.33
N LYS A 34 -29.41 -4.52 -23.04
CA LYS A 34 -30.24 -5.46 -22.28
C LYS A 34 -30.53 -4.96 -20.86
N PHE A 35 -29.56 -4.30 -20.23
CA PHE A 35 -29.67 -3.80 -18.85
C PHE A 35 -29.88 -2.28 -18.75
N HIS A 36 -30.23 -1.62 -19.87
CA HIS A 36 -30.46 -0.17 -19.93
C HIS A 36 -29.35 0.65 -19.24
N THR A 37 -28.11 0.30 -19.50
CA THR A 37 -26.94 0.95 -18.91
C THR A 37 -25.93 1.35 -19.98
N THR A 38 -24.80 1.95 -19.57
CA THR A 38 -23.76 2.38 -20.50
C THR A 38 -22.71 1.29 -20.68
N ILE A 39 -22.06 1.25 -21.85
CA ILE A 39 -20.93 0.36 -22.11
C ILE A 39 -19.80 0.61 -21.10
N GLN A 40 -19.59 1.85 -20.66
CA GLN A 40 -18.62 2.19 -19.62
C GLN A 40 -18.96 1.54 -18.28
N THR A 41 -20.24 1.53 -17.89
CA THR A 41 -20.71 0.85 -16.68
C THR A 41 -20.50 -0.66 -16.80
N VAL A 42 -20.87 -1.27 -17.93
CA VAL A 42 -20.66 -2.70 -18.18
C VAL A 42 -19.18 -3.06 -18.13
N SER A 43 -18.30 -2.26 -18.74
CA SER A 43 -16.86 -2.50 -18.70
C SER A 43 -16.33 -2.37 -17.28
N ARG A 44 -16.68 -1.31 -16.54
CA ARG A 44 -16.25 -1.15 -15.14
C ARG A 44 -16.68 -2.32 -14.26
N LEU A 45 -17.89 -2.84 -14.46
CA LEU A 45 -18.41 -3.99 -13.71
C LEU A 45 -17.71 -5.30 -14.12
N ALA A 46 -17.58 -5.57 -15.41
CA ALA A 46 -16.96 -6.79 -15.93
C ALA A 46 -15.45 -6.85 -15.67
N ASP A 47 -14.75 -5.71 -15.77
CA ASP A 47 -13.31 -5.59 -15.54
C ASP A 47 -12.99 -5.49 -14.01
N GLY A 48 -13.99 -5.70 -13.15
CA GLY A 48 -13.87 -5.86 -11.71
C GLY A 48 -13.54 -4.59 -10.94
N GLY A 49 -13.76 -3.41 -11.55
CA GLY A 49 -13.44 -2.13 -10.92
C GLY A 49 -12.01 -2.06 -10.42
N LYS A 50 -11.06 -2.78 -11.06
CA LYS A 50 -9.66 -2.64 -10.68
C LYS A 50 -9.32 -1.17 -10.90
N PRO A 51 -9.00 -0.39 -9.83
CA PRO A 51 -8.46 0.93 -10.03
C PRO A 51 -7.29 0.74 -11.00
N LYS A 52 -7.19 1.58 -12.03
CA LYS A 52 -6.01 1.59 -12.90
C LYS A 52 -4.81 1.60 -11.96
N ALA A 53 -4.16 0.45 -11.79
CA ALA A 53 -2.89 0.38 -11.12
C ALA A 53 -2.04 1.37 -11.92
N ALA A 54 -1.49 2.36 -11.23
CA ALA A 54 -0.39 3.13 -11.74
C ALA A 54 0.72 2.12 -12.04
N HIS A 55 0.70 1.54 -13.24
CA HIS A 55 1.72 0.65 -13.75
C HIS A 55 2.99 1.48 -13.88
N GLY A 56 3.87 1.35 -12.89
CA GLY A 56 5.11 2.12 -12.74
C GLY A 56 5.47 2.29 -11.27
N ALA A 57 4.64 3.03 -10.50
CA ALA A 57 4.97 3.45 -9.14
C ALA A 57 5.07 2.31 -8.11
N HIS A 58 4.38 1.19 -8.33
CA HIS A 58 4.35 0.10 -7.34
C HIS A 58 5.68 -0.68 -7.26
N ALA A 59 6.46 -0.73 -8.34
CA ALA A 59 7.76 -1.40 -8.35
C ALA A 59 8.83 -0.55 -7.64
N ASP A 60 8.79 0.77 -7.84
CA ASP A 60 9.70 1.71 -7.21
C ASP A 60 9.44 1.79 -5.69
N LEU A 61 8.17 1.84 -5.27
CA LEU A 61 7.80 1.78 -3.86
C LEU A 61 8.22 0.47 -3.17
N VAL A 62 8.19 -0.65 -3.89
CA VAL A 62 8.65 -1.94 -3.35
C VAL A 62 10.17 -1.94 -3.15
N ARG A 63 10.95 -1.45 -4.14
CA ARG A 63 12.41 -1.31 -3.99
C ARG A 63 12.78 -0.35 -2.86
N GLU A 64 12.12 0.79 -2.76
CA GLU A 64 12.35 1.77 -1.70
C GLU A 64 12.05 1.16 -0.32
N ASN A 65 10.97 0.37 -0.20
CA ASN A 65 10.64 -0.32 1.05
C ASN A 65 11.70 -1.37 1.44
N GLU A 66 12.27 -2.09 0.47
CA GLU A 66 13.34 -3.06 0.72
C GLU A 66 14.64 -2.38 1.15
N MET A 67 15.01 -1.27 0.51
CA MET A 67 16.18 -0.46 0.89
C MET A 67 16.05 0.09 2.31
N LEU A 68 14.88 0.66 2.67
CA LEU A 68 14.64 1.18 4.01
C LEU A 68 14.67 0.09 5.08
N LYS A 69 14.25 -1.14 4.76
CA LYS A 69 14.37 -2.29 5.68
C LYS A 69 15.83 -2.66 5.93
N ALA A 70 16.65 -2.69 4.88
CA ALA A 70 18.08 -2.96 5.00
C ALA A 70 18.80 -1.86 5.82
N GLU A 71 18.41 -0.59 5.63
CA GLU A 71 18.94 0.53 6.43
C GLU A 71 18.53 0.43 7.91
N LEU A 72 17.28 0.08 8.20
CA LEU A 72 16.83 -0.17 9.58
C LEU A 72 17.57 -1.34 10.24
N GLU A 73 17.88 -2.40 9.50
CA GLU A 73 18.64 -3.54 9.99
C GLU A 73 20.10 -3.14 10.30
N TYR A 74 20.74 -2.38 9.41
CA TYR A 74 22.07 -1.81 9.65
C TYR A 74 22.08 -0.92 10.89
N LEU A 75 21.11 0.01 11.01
CA LEU A 75 21.01 0.90 12.16
C LEU A 75 20.82 0.14 13.48
N ARG A 76 19.98 -0.90 13.49
CA ARG A 76 19.80 -1.78 14.67
C ARG A 76 21.09 -2.52 15.04
N SER A 77 21.85 -2.98 14.04
CA SER A 77 23.18 -3.58 14.27
C SER A 77 24.15 -2.58 14.91
N THR A 78 24.13 -1.32 14.46
CA THR A 78 24.98 -0.26 15.02
C THR A 78 24.53 0.27 16.39
N GLN A 79 23.23 0.24 16.72
CA GLN A 79 22.74 0.60 18.06
C GLN A 79 23.38 -0.28 19.14
N GLY A 80 23.54 -1.58 18.90
CA GLY A 80 24.24 -2.46 19.82
C GLY A 80 25.73 -2.13 20.01
N ILE A 81 26.35 -1.39 19.09
CA ILE A 81 27.72 -0.87 19.21
C ILE A 81 27.70 0.42 20.05
N THR A 82 26.74 1.32 19.81
CA THR A 82 26.57 2.56 20.58
C THR A 82 26.32 2.27 22.06
N ASP A 83 25.43 1.33 22.39
CA ASP A 83 25.14 0.96 23.78
C ASP A 83 26.38 0.39 24.51
N LYS A 84 27.18 -0.43 23.80
CA LYS A 84 28.44 -0.96 24.33
C LYS A 84 29.48 0.12 24.55
N LEU A 85 29.54 1.13 23.68
CA LEU A 85 30.45 2.26 23.81
C LEU A 85 30.06 3.15 25.00
N GLU A 86 28.77 3.43 25.18
CA GLU A 86 28.27 4.17 26.35
C GLU A 86 28.58 3.44 27.66
N LEU A 87 28.35 2.12 27.71
CA LEU A 87 28.69 1.32 28.89
C LEU A 87 30.19 1.34 29.20
N ALA A 88 31.04 1.24 28.18
CA ALA A 88 32.49 1.34 28.33
C ALA A 88 32.92 2.72 28.86
N ASN A 89 32.34 3.80 28.33
CA ASN A 89 32.61 5.16 28.79
C ASN A 89 32.18 5.38 30.24
N MET A 90 31.00 4.88 30.65
CA MET A 90 30.56 4.92 32.04
C MET A 90 31.52 4.16 32.96
N ARG A 91 32.04 3.01 32.50
CA ARG A 91 33.00 2.22 33.28
C ARG A 91 34.34 2.92 33.44
N ILE A 92 34.83 3.58 32.39
CA ILE A 92 36.05 4.40 32.43
C ILE A 92 35.88 5.52 33.46
N ALA A 93 34.80 6.31 33.36
CA ALA A 93 34.54 7.41 34.29
C ALA A 93 34.45 6.95 35.76
N PHE A 94 33.88 5.76 36.00
CA PHE A 94 33.83 5.18 37.34
C PHE A 94 35.21 4.80 37.88
N LEU A 95 36.08 4.25 37.04
CA LEU A 95 37.45 3.88 37.43
C LEU A 95 38.32 5.12 37.68
N GLU A 96 38.17 6.17 36.87
CA GLU A 96 38.87 7.44 37.06
C GLU A 96 38.53 8.08 38.41
N ARG A 97 37.26 8.04 38.83
CA ARG A 97 36.84 8.55 40.15
C ARG A 97 37.46 7.75 41.31
N GLN A 98 37.53 6.42 41.19
CA GLN A 98 38.19 5.59 42.20
C GLN A 98 39.69 5.84 42.26
N LEU A 99 40.35 5.97 41.11
CA LEU A 99 41.77 6.32 41.03
C LEU A 99 42.07 7.70 41.65
N ALA A 100 41.19 8.68 41.42
CA ALA A 100 41.31 9.99 42.05
C ALA A 100 41.16 9.91 43.58
N ALA A 101 40.22 9.11 44.07
CA ALA A 101 40.01 8.90 45.51
C ALA A 101 41.17 8.15 46.21
N LEU A 102 41.96 7.36 45.46
CA LEU A 102 43.15 6.68 45.96
C LEU A 102 44.43 7.54 45.87
N ARG A 103 44.40 8.64 45.11
CA ARG A 103 45.53 9.56 44.91
C ARG A 103 45.44 10.85 45.73
N GLY A 104 44.27 11.17 46.28
CA GLY A 104 44.08 12.22 47.29
C GLY A 104 44.22 11.65 48.70
#